data_AF-A0A2W6YX49-F1
#
_entry.id   AF-A0A2W6YX49-F1
#
_cell.length_a   1.000
_cell.length_b   1.000
_cell.length_c   1.000
_cell.angle_alpha   90.00
_cell.angle_beta   90.00
_cell.angle_gamma   90.00
#
_symmetry.space_group_name_H-M   'P 1'
#
loop_
_entity.id
_entity.type
_entity.pdbx_description
1 polymer ?
#
loop_
_entity_poly.entity_id
_entity_poly.type
_entity_poly.pdbx_seq_one_letter_code
_entity_poly.pdbx_strand_id
1 'polypeptide(L)'
;MFDLLTNILIWIIAVPVFIILFKAIPKDWFRVFGLVIFTALVAIIFANFRFVEDPIPKIVVDFLSFPFTLTGIILLLMVLNYWFRLKDLKIKSGEKVDNKNAVDKVNAVTRESLIILLIFAIATNNATSELFTCYLEQQGANAVEQSYRRPVRNLSEQELADFKLGIYDLFVVLAENPPYEPRIQEAVRLWNAADSQQKPLIILSGGRRTTYPPTKGYPCLIDPESENRSKEEVRTAIAGQTGIANTGGLRYDPRYEAYFTKPAETSTEALPKIDLTEADQMCAALTSLPNIAEIKQFIIIEPSGRSIRSSGDEISRLIKSMEKNRLLREDPRNSRRILAITSPIEATRTYLSFRNQDLNTSLTTATYPSDSRTDLSTQCPWPIGTRFDLKPKYFLFNAESFVRSERVWTEVKELIFYTLRFWLRPPLTDERPYFPKSAPPVT
;
A
#
# COMPACT_ATOMS: atom_id res chain seq x y z
N MET A 1 12.91 -10.52 1.36
CA MET A 1 13.58 -11.83 1.48
C MET A 1 13.58 -12.35 2.93
N PHE A 2 13.88 -11.50 3.93
CA PHE A 2 13.81 -11.87 5.35
C PHE A 2 12.39 -12.24 5.80
N ASP A 3 11.36 -11.46 5.44
CA ASP A 3 9.96 -11.79 5.82
C ASP A 3 9.44 -13.10 5.21
N LEU A 4 9.89 -13.43 3.99
CA LEU A 4 9.57 -14.71 3.36
C LEU A 4 10.19 -15.88 4.15
N LEU A 5 11.45 -15.73 4.56
CA LEU A 5 12.17 -16.72 5.36
C LEU A 5 11.55 -16.88 6.75
N THR A 6 11.20 -15.76 7.40
CA THR A 6 10.53 -15.73 8.70
C THR A 6 9.16 -16.40 8.65
N ASN A 7 8.36 -16.10 7.61
CA ASN A 7 7.07 -16.76 7.40
C ASN A 7 7.24 -18.27 7.16
N ILE A 8 8.23 -18.70 6.37
CA ILE A 8 8.52 -20.13 6.15
C ILE A 8 8.96 -20.81 7.46
N LEU A 9 9.84 -20.18 8.25
CA LEU A 9 10.28 -20.68 9.56
C LEU A 9 9.13 -20.80 10.56
N ILE A 10 8.23 -19.81 10.60
CA ILE A 10 7.02 -19.86 11.44
C ILE A 10 6.15 -21.05 11.03
N TRP A 11 5.95 -21.31 9.74
CA TRP A 11 5.19 -22.47 9.28
C TRP A 11 5.88 -23.81 9.60
N ILE A 12 7.21 -23.89 9.53
CA ILE A 12 7.98 -25.08 9.90
C ILE A 12 7.82 -25.41 11.39
N ILE A 13 7.60 -24.43 12.26
CA ILE A 13 7.37 -24.63 13.70
C ILE A 13 5.87 -24.80 14.02
N ALA A 14 5.00 -24.02 13.38
CA ALA A 14 3.56 -24.03 13.62
C ALA A 14 2.92 -25.34 13.18
N VAL A 15 3.35 -25.95 12.06
CA VAL A 15 2.79 -27.21 11.56
C VAL A 15 3.03 -28.38 12.54
N PRO A 16 4.24 -28.62 13.06
CA PRO A 16 4.47 -29.62 14.10
C PRO A 16 3.68 -29.37 15.38
N VAL A 17 3.64 -28.13 15.87
CA VAL A 17 2.89 -27.77 17.08
C VAL A 17 1.39 -28.02 16.88
N PHE A 18 0.86 -27.64 15.71
CA PHE A 18 -0.53 -27.90 15.32
C PHE A 18 -0.81 -29.40 15.23
N ILE A 19 0.10 -30.21 14.68
CA ILE A 19 -0.02 -31.68 14.60
C ILE A 19 0.00 -32.32 16.01
N ILE A 20 0.85 -31.84 16.92
CA ILE A 20 0.94 -32.34 18.30
C ILE A 20 -0.36 -32.01 19.06
N LEU A 21 -0.84 -30.77 18.95
CA LEU A 21 -2.12 -30.34 19.53
C LEU A 21 -3.30 -31.14 18.96
N PHE A 22 -3.29 -31.42 17.64
CA PHE A 22 -4.31 -32.21 16.95
C PHE A 22 -4.33 -33.69 17.38
N LYS A 23 -3.20 -34.23 17.84
CA LYS A 23 -3.12 -35.58 18.39
C LYS A 23 -3.56 -35.66 19.85
N ALA A 24 -3.34 -34.60 20.63
CA ALA A 24 -3.56 -34.59 22.08
C ALA A 24 -5.02 -34.28 22.48
N ILE A 25 -5.78 -33.59 21.62
CA ILE A 25 -7.13 -33.10 21.93
C ILE A 25 -8.18 -33.91 21.14
N PRO A 26 -9.33 -34.29 21.75
CA PRO A 26 -10.38 -35.05 21.05
C PRO A 26 -10.86 -34.34 19.78
N LYS A 27 -10.94 -35.09 18.67
CA LYS A 27 -11.23 -34.56 17.31
C LYS A 27 -12.52 -33.72 17.23
N ASP A 28 -13.54 -34.08 18.00
CA ASP A 28 -14.83 -33.37 18.00
C ASP A 28 -14.74 -32.01 18.69
N TRP A 29 -13.97 -31.93 19.78
CA TRP A 29 -13.70 -30.66 20.47
C TRP A 29 -12.88 -29.72 19.59
N PHE A 30 -11.90 -30.22 18.85
CA PHE A 30 -11.15 -29.39 17.89
C PHE A 30 -12.01 -28.95 16.71
N ARG A 31 -12.96 -29.77 16.28
CA ARG A 31 -13.89 -29.42 15.20
C ARG A 31 -14.85 -28.32 15.65
N VAL A 32 -15.40 -28.41 16.86
CA VAL A 32 -16.31 -27.39 17.40
C VAL A 32 -15.55 -26.14 17.84
N PHE A 33 -14.45 -26.27 18.59
CA PHE A 33 -13.63 -25.15 19.04
C PHE A 33 -12.91 -24.47 17.86
N GLY A 34 -12.41 -25.25 16.90
CA GLY A 34 -11.84 -24.74 15.66
C GLY A 34 -12.88 -24.07 14.76
N LEU A 35 -14.11 -24.61 14.67
CA LEU A 35 -15.21 -23.96 13.97
C LEU A 35 -15.62 -22.67 14.69
N VAL A 36 -15.73 -22.66 16.02
CA VAL A 36 -16.08 -21.48 16.82
C VAL A 36 -14.99 -20.42 16.72
N ILE A 37 -13.72 -20.78 16.82
CA ILE A 37 -12.59 -19.85 16.63
C ILE A 37 -12.53 -19.36 15.20
N PHE A 38 -12.69 -20.22 14.19
CA PHE A 38 -12.69 -19.83 12.79
C PHE A 38 -13.88 -18.91 12.47
N THR A 39 -15.07 -19.25 12.96
CA THR A 39 -16.28 -18.44 12.80
C THR A 39 -16.16 -17.13 13.56
N ALA A 40 -15.57 -17.12 14.76
CA ALA A 40 -15.29 -15.91 15.52
C ALA A 40 -14.21 -15.06 14.86
N LEU A 41 -13.16 -15.65 14.28
CA LEU A 41 -12.14 -14.95 13.51
C LEU A 41 -12.73 -14.34 12.26
N VAL A 42 -13.50 -15.11 11.48
CA VAL A 42 -14.23 -14.60 10.31
C VAL A 42 -15.18 -13.48 10.76
N ALA A 43 -15.99 -13.69 11.79
CA ALA A 43 -16.89 -12.67 12.32
C ALA A 43 -16.14 -11.43 12.82
N ILE A 44 -15.01 -11.54 13.51
CA ILE A 44 -14.20 -10.41 13.99
C ILE A 44 -13.53 -9.67 12.82
N ILE A 45 -13.03 -10.41 11.83
CA ILE A 45 -12.44 -9.89 10.59
C ILE A 45 -13.48 -9.10 9.76
N PHE A 46 -14.76 -9.45 9.87
CA PHE A 46 -15.88 -8.78 9.18
C PHE A 46 -16.64 -7.76 10.05
N ALA A 47 -16.65 -7.89 11.39
CA ALA A 47 -17.45 -7.07 12.30
C ALA A 47 -16.67 -5.95 12.98
N ASN A 48 -15.36 -6.09 13.21
CA ASN A 48 -14.56 -5.07 13.89
C ASN A 48 -13.52 -4.45 12.93
N PHE A 49 -14.01 -3.53 12.10
CA PHE A 49 -13.32 -2.97 10.94
C PHE A 49 -11.94 -2.34 11.21
N ARG A 50 -11.67 -1.85 12.43
CA ARG A 50 -10.35 -1.28 12.82
C ARG A 50 -9.42 -2.30 13.47
N PHE A 51 -9.96 -3.37 14.04
CA PHE A 51 -9.17 -4.38 14.74
C PHE A 51 -8.20 -5.10 13.80
N VAL A 52 -8.61 -5.35 12.54
CA VAL A 52 -7.79 -6.02 11.52
C VAL A 52 -6.53 -5.22 11.14
N GLU A 53 -6.49 -3.92 11.43
CA GLU A 53 -5.37 -3.03 11.08
C GLU A 53 -4.34 -2.87 12.23
N ASP A 54 -4.65 -3.42 13.41
CA ASP A 54 -3.72 -3.50 14.53
C ASP A 54 -2.62 -4.54 14.27
N PRO A 55 -1.42 -4.41 14.88
CA PRO A 55 -0.27 -5.22 14.49
C PRO A 55 -0.50 -6.72 14.72
N ILE A 56 -1.12 -7.08 15.84
CA ILE A 56 -1.36 -8.47 16.22
C ILE A 56 -2.46 -9.10 15.34
N PRO A 57 -3.66 -8.51 15.21
CA PRO A 57 -4.69 -9.09 14.35
C PRO A 57 -4.29 -9.07 12.87
N LYS A 58 -3.54 -8.06 12.42
CA LYS A 58 -2.98 -8.05 11.06
C LYS A 58 -2.06 -9.24 10.83
N ILE A 59 -1.13 -9.54 11.74
CA ILE A 59 -0.28 -10.74 11.63
C ILE A 59 -1.12 -12.02 11.54
N VAL A 60 -2.18 -12.12 12.35
CA VAL A 60 -3.09 -13.28 12.30
C VAL A 60 -3.82 -13.35 10.95
N VAL A 61 -4.27 -12.23 10.41
CA VAL A 61 -4.92 -12.18 9.09
C VAL A 61 -3.94 -12.44 7.95
N ASP A 62 -2.71 -11.93 8.02
CA ASP A 62 -1.65 -12.21 7.06
C ASP A 62 -1.28 -13.70 7.10
N PHE A 63 -1.21 -14.31 8.29
CA PHE A 63 -1.00 -15.75 8.45
C PHE A 63 -2.15 -16.59 7.90
N LEU A 64 -3.40 -16.23 8.24
CA LEU A 64 -4.59 -16.92 7.73
C LEU A 64 -4.80 -16.72 6.24
N SER A 65 -4.35 -15.58 5.71
CA SER A 65 -4.47 -15.25 4.29
C SER A 65 -3.26 -15.65 3.45
N PHE A 66 -2.17 -16.10 4.09
CA PHE A 66 -0.97 -16.59 3.43
C PHE A 66 -1.27 -17.69 2.41
N PRO A 67 -2.12 -18.71 2.68
CA PRO A 67 -2.48 -19.72 1.68
C PRO A 67 -3.15 -19.17 0.42
N PHE A 68 -3.57 -17.90 0.41
CA PHE A 68 -4.15 -17.22 -0.75
C PHE A 68 -3.16 -16.28 -1.47
N THR A 69 -1.87 -16.25 -1.09
CA THR A 69 -0.81 -15.64 -1.92
C THR A 69 -0.30 -16.65 -2.95
N LEU A 70 0.37 -16.24 -4.02
CA LEU A 70 0.93 -17.20 -5.00
C LEU A 70 1.92 -18.15 -4.31
N THR A 71 2.77 -17.59 -3.44
CA THR A 71 3.70 -18.37 -2.63
C THR A 71 2.97 -19.40 -1.77
N GLY A 72 1.95 -18.96 -1.04
CA GLY A 72 1.20 -19.83 -0.14
C GLY A 72 0.39 -20.89 -0.88
N ILE A 73 -0.22 -20.56 -2.04
CA ILE A 73 -0.92 -21.53 -2.89
C ILE A 73 0.04 -22.62 -3.35
N ILE A 74 1.22 -22.25 -3.87
CA ILE A 74 2.22 -23.22 -4.34
C ILE A 74 2.66 -24.14 -3.20
N LEU A 75 2.99 -23.58 -2.04
CA LEU A 75 3.41 -24.35 -0.87
C LEU A 75 2.31 -25.25 -0.34
N LEU A 76 1.08 -24.74 -0.23
CA LEU A 76 -0.08 -25.51 0.22
C LEU A 76 -0.32 -26.70 -0.71
N LEU A 77 -0.34 -26.47 -2.03
CA LEU A 77 -0.53 -27.53 -3.01
C LEU A 77 0.59 -28.58 -2.94
N MET A 78 1.85 -28.18 -2.73
CA MET A 78 2.97 -29.11 -2.54
C MET A 78 2.80 -29.97 -1.27
N VAL A 79 2.44 -29.33 -0.14
CA VAL A 79 2.26 -30.02 1.14
C VAL A 79 1.06 -30.96 1.08
N LEU A 80 -0.07 -30.54 0.51
CA LEU A 80 -1.26 -31.38 0.33
C LEU A 80 -0.94 -32.60 -0.54
N ASN A 81 -0.23 -32.41 -1.65
CA ASN A 81 0.16 -33.49 -2.54
C ASN A 81 1.06 -34.52 -1.83
N TYR A 82 2.05 -34.06 -1.05
CA TYR A 82 2.92 -34.93 -0.26
C TYR A 82 2.19 -35.67 0.87
N TRP A 83 1.41 -34.94 1.68
CA TRP A 83 0.85 -35.46 2.92
C TRP A 83 -0.35 -36.39 2.71
N PHE A 84 -1.20 -36.11 1.72
CA PHE A 84 -2.41 -36.92 1.46
C PHE A 84 -2.16 -38.15 0.59
N ARG A 85 -1.14 -38.12 -0.29
CA ARG A 85 -0.99 -39.17 -1.30
C ARG A 85 0.29 -39.99 -1.20
N LEU A 86 1.41 -39.37 -0.82
CA LEU A 86 2.72 -40.04 -0.78
C LEU A 86 3.06 -40.62 0.59
N LYS A 87 2.64 -39.97 1.68
CA LYS A 87 3.00 -40.38 3.05
C LYS A 87 2.62 -41.82 3.41
N ASP A 88 1.46 -42.29 2.92
CA ASP A 88 0.94 -43.64 3.20
C ASP A 88 1.07 -44.58 1.98
N LEU A 89 1.92 -44.25 1.01
CA LEU A 89 2.13 -45.06 -0.17
C LEU A 89 2.94 -46.32 0.20
N LYS A 90 2.28 -47.49 0.25
CA LYS A 90 2.94 -48.79 0.45
C LYS A 90 3.00 -49.52 -0.88
N ILE A 91 4.17 -49.57 -1.49
CA ILE A 91 4.43 -50.39 -2.68
C ILE A 91 4.75 -51.80 -2.21
N LYS A 92 3.94 -52.78 -2.62
CA LYS A 92 4.20 -54.19 -2.32
C LYS A 92 4.98 -54.81 -3.48
N SER A 93 5.98 -55.63 -3.16
CA SER A 93 6.86 -56.31 -4.13
C SER A 93 6.53 -57.82 -4.19
N GLY A 94 6.37 -58.37 -5.39
CA GLY A 94 6.15 -59.80 -5.65
C GLY A 94 5.47 -60.08 -6.99
N GLU A 95 5.69 -61.27 -7.58
CA GLU A 95 5.24 -61.66 -8.94
C GLU A 95 3.72 -61.62 -9.17
N LYS A 96 2.90 -61.53 -8.12
CA LYS A 96 1.42 -61.52 -8.18
C LYS A 96 0.78 -60.46 -7.29
N VAL A 97 1.41 -59.29 -7.14
CA VAL A 97 0.84 -58.22 -6.30
C VAL A 97 0.27 -57.08 -7.16
N ASP A 98 -1.04 -56.87 -7.06
CA ASP A 98 -1.73 -55.77 -7.74
C ASP A 98 -1.46 -54.44 -7.01
N ASN A 99 -0.71 -53.56 -7.67
CA ASN A 99 -0.37 -52.22 -7.21
C ASN A 99 -1.24 -51.13 -7.86
N LYS A 100 -2.40 -51.45 -8.45
CA LYS A 100 -3.28 -50.49 -9.15
C LYS A 100 -3.59 -49.23 -8.34
N ASN A 101 -3.88 -49.38 -7.04
CA ASN A 101 -4.11 -48.26 -6.13
C ASN A 101 -2.87 -47.38 -5.90
N ALA A 102 -1.66 -47.94 -5.99
CA ALA A 102 -0.42 -47.17 -5.89
C ALA A 102 -0.14 -46.43 -7.21
N VAL A 103 -0.43 -47.04 -8.36
CA VAL A 103 -0.31 -46.42 -9.69
C VAL A 103 -1.25 -45.23 -9.82
N ASP A 104 -2.52 -45.38 -9.40
CA ASP A 104 -3.50 -44.28 -9.44
C ASP A 104 -3.09 -43.11 -8.53
N LYS A 105 -2.52 -43.40 -7.36
CA LYS A 105 -1.97 -42.38 -6.46
C LYS A 105 -0.78 -41.66 -7.08
N VAL A 106 0.16 -42.39 -7.69
CA VAL A 106 1.32 -41.79 -8.38
C VAL A 106 0.88 -40.92 -9.55
N ASN A 107 -0.04 -41.40 -10.39
CA ASN A 107 -0.57 -40.61 -11.51
C ASN A 107 -1.26 -39.32 -11.05
N ALA A 108 -2.03 -39.39 -9.96
CA ALA A 108 -2.66 -38.20 -9.38
C ALA A 108 -1.61 -37.21 -8.83
N VAL A 109 -0.59 -37.69 -8.12
CA VAL A 109 0.53 -36.88 -7.62
C VAL A 109 1.25 -36.21 -8.78
N THR A 110 1.57 -36.95 -9.85
CA THR A 110 2.25 -36.41 -11.04
C THR A 110 1.41 -35.31 -11.70
N ARG A 111 0.10 -35.50 -11.83
CA ARG A 111 -0.81 -34.49 -12.39
C ARG A 111 -0.85 -33.23 -11.53
N GLU A 112 -0.96 -33.38 -10.21
CA GLU A 112 -1.00 -32.25 -9.27
C GLU A 112 0.35 -31.52 -9.23
N SER A 113 1.47 -32.24 -9.26
CA SER A 113 2.82 -31.66 -9.41
C SER A 113 2.98 -30.88 -10.71
N LEU A 114 2.42 -31.36 -11.82
CA LEU A 114 2.40 -30.63 -13.09
C LEU A 114 1.63 -29.31 -12.95
N ILE A 115 0.47 -29.32 -12.29
CA ILE A 115 -0.33 -28.10 -12.05
C ILE A 115 0.47 -27.09 -11.23
N ILE A 116 1.14 -27.54 -10.16
CA ILE A 116 1.99 -26.68 -9.32
C ILE A 116 3.13 -26.07 -10.15
N LEU A 117 3.81 -26.88 -10.95
CA LEU A 117 4.89 -26.42 -11.83
C LEU A 117 4.38 -25.43 -12.88
N LEU A 118 3.17 -25.63 -13.42
CA LEU A 118 2.55 -24.70 -14.36
C LEU A 118 2.24 -23.36 -13.70
N ILE A 119 1.65 -23.35 -12.50
CA ILE A 119 1.39 -22.12 -11.75
C ILE A 119 2.69 -21.38 -11.47
N PHE A 120 3.73 -22.10 -11.02
CA PHE A 120 5.03 -21.51 -10.77
C PHE A 120 5.68 -20.97 -12.04
N ALA A 121 5.62 -21.70 -13.15
CA ALA A 121 6.11 -21.25 -14.45
C ALA A 121 5.38 -20.00 -14.93
N ILE A 122 4.05 -19.94 -14.80
CA ILE A 122 3.25 -18.75 -15.12
C ILE A 122 3.66 -17.58 -14.23
N ALA A 123 3.83 -17.78 -12.92
CA ALA A 123 4.17 -16.70 -12.00
C ALA A 123 5.60 -16.16 -12.22
N THR A 124 6.54 -17.01 -12.63
CA THR A 124 7.95 -16.66 -12.86
C THR A 124 8.23 -16.19 -14.29
N ASN A 125 7.30 -16.38 -15.22
CA ASN A 125 7.48 -15.96 -16.61
C ASN A 125 7.35 -14.44 -16.77
N ASN A 126 8.26 -13.85 -17.55
CA ASN A 126 8.28 -12.41 -17.79
C ASN A 126 7.03 -11.91 -18.55
N ALA A 127 6.54 -12.66 -19.55
CA ALA A 127 5.42 -12.23 -20.38
C ALA A 127 4.12 -12.09 -19.57
N THR A 128 3.83 -13.11 -18.76
CA THR A 128 2.63 -13.17 -17.92
C THR A 128 2.69 -12.13 -16.82
N SER A 129 3.84 -12.00 -16.15
CA SER A 129 4.07 -10.94 -15.15
C SER A 129 3.82 -9.56 -15.77
N GLU A 130 4.41 -9.30 -16.94
CA GLU A 130 4.27 -8.02 -17.65
C GLU A 130 2.82 -7.73 -18.08
N LEU A 131 2.10 -8.73 -18.57
CA LEU A 131 0.69 -8.63 -18.95
C LEU A 131 -0.20 -8.28 -17.74
N PHE A 132 -0.02 -8.97 -16.61
CA PHE A 132 -0.81 -8.73 -15.40
C PHE A 132 -0.53 -7.35 -14.80
N THR A 133 0.73 -6.93 -14.76
CA THR A 133 1.09 -5.57 -14.31
C THR A 133 0.45 -4.52 -15.22
N CYS A 134 0.58 -4.66 -16.54
CA CYS A 134 -0.05 -3.76 -17.51
C CYS A 134 -1.57 -3.65 -17.32
N TYR A 135 -2.24 -4.78 -17.05
CA TYR A 135 -3.68 -4.78 -16.84
C TYR A 135 -4.07 -3.94 -15.62
N LEU A 136 -3.38 -4.11 -14.48
CA LEU A 136 -3.65 -3.28 -13.30
C LEU A 136 -3.26 -1.82 -13.52
N GLU A 137 -2.15 -1.54 -14.19
CA GLU A 137 -1.76 -0.17 -14.59
C GLU A 137 -2.87 0.48 -15.44
N GLN A 138 -3.47 -0.25 -16.38
CA GLN A 138 -4.59 0.25 -17.18
C GLN A 138 -5.83 0.53 -16.33
N GLN A 139 -6.15 -0.32 -15.35
CA GLN A 139 -7.24 -0.04 -14.40
C GLN A 139 -6.93 1.19 -13.55
N GLY A 140 -5.67 1.36 -13.13
CA GLY A 140 -5.20 2.56 -12.45
C GLY A 140 -5.34 3.82 -13.31
N ALA A 141 -4.94 3.76 -14.58
CA ALA A 141 -5.11 4.86 -15.54
C ALA A 141 -6.60 5.21 -15.74
N ASN A 142 -7.47 4.21 -15.85
CA ASN A 142 -8.91 4.40 -15.89
C ASN A 142 -9.43 5.07 -14.61
N ALA A 143 -8.91 4.69 -13.43
CA ALA A 143 -9.27 5.33 -12.16
C ALA A 143 -8.81 6.78 -12.08
N VAL A 144 -7.60 7.09 -12.59
CA VAL A 144 -7.08 8.46 -12.71
C VAL A 144 -7.99 9.28 -13.64
N GLU A 145 -8.31 8.76 -14.83
CA GLU A 145 -9.23 9.41 -15.78
C GLU A 145 -10.61 9.64 -15.15
N GLN A 146 -11.15 8.66 -14.42
CA GLN A 146 -12.40 8.79 -13.66
C GLN A 146 -12.29 9.82 -12.53
N SER A 147 -11.12 10.01 -11.92
CA SER A 147 -10.93 11.01 -10.87
C SER A 147 -11.12 12.45 -11.35
N TYR A 148 -10.70 12.75 -12.58
CA TYR A 148 -10.97 14.02 -13.26
C TYR A 148 -12.43 14.15 -13.74
N ARG A 149 -13.14 13.02 -13.83
CA ARG A 149 -14.54 12.89 -14.26
C ARG A 149 -15.49 12.57 -13.10
N ARG A 150 -15.24 13.11 -11.90
CA ARG A 150 -16.11 12.89 -10.74
C ARG A 150 -17.17 13.98 -10.59
N PRO A 151 -18.28 13.74 -9.84
CA PRO A 151 -19.22 14.76 -9.49
C PRO A 151 -18.65 15.54 -8.31
N VAL A 152 -18.25 16.77 -8.58
CA VAL A 152 -17.65 17.64 -7.59
C VAL A 152 -18.77 18.33 -6.82
N ARG A 153 -19.41 17.58 -5.91
CA ARG A 153 -20.55 18.07 -5.14
C ARG A 153 -20.09 19.17 -4.18
N ASN A 154 -20.79 20.30 -4.19
CA ASN A 154 -20.62 21.41 -3.25
C ASN A 154 -19.37 22.31 -3.42
N LEU A 155 -18.63 22.19 -4.54
CA LEU A 155 -17.62 23.20 -4.89
C LEU A 155 -18.24 24.40 -5.62
N SER A 156 -17.63 25.57 -5.44
CA SER A 156 -17.89 26.71 -6.30
C SER A 156 -17.36 26.46 -7.72
N GLU A 157 -17.88 27.23 -8.70
CA GLU A 157 -17.44 27.13 -10.10
C GLU A 157 -15.94 27.42 -10.27
N GLN A 158 -15.39 28.34 -9.46
CA GLN A 158 -13.96 28.65 -9.47
C GLN A 158 -13.12 27.49 -8.92
N GLU A 159 -13.50 26.91 -7.78
CA GLU A 159 -12.78 25.76 -7.20
C GLU A 159 -12.81 24.56 -8.16
N LEU A 160 -13.91 24.38 -8.89
CA LEU A 160 -14.04 23.37 -9.93
C LEU A 160 -13.13 23.68 -11.14
N ALA A 161 -13.05 24.94 -11.58
CA ALA A 161 -12.17 25.36 -12.66
C ALA A 161 -10.70 25.16 -12.28
N ASP A 162 -10.31 25.57 -11.08
CA ASP A 162 -8.94 25.40 -10.59
C ASP A 162 -8.56 23.92 -10.45
N PHE A 163 -9.49 23.07 -9.97
CA PHE A 163 -9.28 21.63 -9.92
C PHE A 163 -9.07 21.04 -11.32
N LYS A 164 -9.82 21.51 -12.33
CA LYS A 164 -9.61 21.15 -13.75
C LYS A 164 -8.27 21.65 -14.30
N LEU A 165 -7.78 22.77 -13.78
CA LEU A 165 -6.46 23.32 -14.10
C LEU A 165 -5.32 22.62 -13.34
N GLY A 166 -5.62 21.63 -12.49
CA GLY A 166 -4.62 20.89 -11.74
C GLY A 166 -4.02 21.67 -10.56
N ILE A 167 -4.76 22.66 -10.04
CA ILE A 167 -4.37 23.42 -8.85
C ILE A 167 -4.89 22.67 -7.62
N TYR A 168 -3.97 22.34 -6.71
CA TYR A 168 -4.26 21.55 -5.52
C TYR A 168 -3.75 22.25 -4.26
N ASP A 169 -4.43 22.04 -3.14
CA ASP A 169 -4.06 22.61 -1.84
C ASP A 169 -3.10 21.68 -1.09
N LEU A 170 -3.29 20.37 -1.26
CA LEU A 170 -2.57 19.31 -0.55
C LEU A 170 -2.11 18.23 -1.52
N PHE A 171 -0.85 17.82 -1.42
CA PHE A 171 -0.34 16.59 -2.02
C PHE A 171 -0.27 15.53 -0.93
N VAL A 172 -0.86 14.37 -1.15
CA VAL A 172 -0.80 13.23 -0.23
C VAL A 172 0.07 12.16 -0.87
N VAL A 173 1.22 11.87 -0.29
CA VAL A 173 2.13 10.81 -0.73
C VAL A 173 1.94 9.60 0.19
N LEU A 174 1.49 8.49 -0.39
CA LEU A 174 1.22 7.26 0.35
C LEU A 174 2.45 6.34 0.34
N ALA A 175 2.88 5.87 1.51
CA ALA A 175 3.99 4.93 1.66
C ALA A 175 3.66 3.56 1.03
N GLU A 176 2.57 2.94 1.45
CA GLU A 176 2.15 1.61 0.99
C GLU A 176 3.30 0.59 0.82
N ASN A 177 3.50 0.04 -0.38
CA ASN A 177 4.58 -0.92 -0.65
C ASN A 177 5.85 -0.21 -1.16
N PRO A 178 7.04 -0.47 -0.58
CA PRO A 178 8.30 0.11 -1.06
C PRO A 178 8.69 -0.41 -2.46
N PRO A 179 9.61 0.28 -3.19
CA PRO A 179 10.31 1.51 -2.80
C PRO A 179 9.42 2.78 -2.80
N TYR A 180 9.78 3.81 -2.03
CA TYR A 180 8.99 5.05 -1.89
C TYR A 180 9.49 6.18 -2.80
N GLU A 181 10.77 6.11 -3.18
CA GLU A 181 11.52 7.12 -3.92
C GLU A 181 10.80 7.62 -5.18
N PRO A 182 10.17 6.76 -6.02
CA PRO A 182 9.51 7.25 -7.22
C PRO A 182 8.31 8.17 -6.93
N ARG A 183 7.56 7.88 -5.85
CA ARG A 183 6.45 8.73 -5.39
C ARG A 183 6.95 10.07 -4.87
N ILE A 184 8.06 10.04 -4.14
CA ILE A 184 8.70 11.24 -3.62
C ILE A 184 9.22 12.12 -4.76
N GLN A 185 9.87 11.53 -5.77
CA GLN A 185 10.36 12.25 -6.95
C GLN A 185 9.22 12.90 -7.73
N GLU A 186 8.10 12.19 -7.92
CA GLU A 186 6.93 12.74 -8.59
C GLU A 186 6.29 13.89 -7.77
N ALA A 187 6.20 13.73 -6.45
CA ALA A 187 5.71 14.79 -5.57
C ALA A 187 6.56 16.06 -5.71
N VAL A 188 7.90 15.93 -5.73
CA VAL A 188 8.82 17.06 -5.94
C VAL A 188 8.66 17.67 -7.31
N ARG A 189 8.55 16.86 -8.37
CA ARG A 189 8.36 17.34 -9.74
C ARG A 189 7.11 18.21 -9.84
N LEU A 190 5.99 17.72 -9.31
CA LEU A 190 4.72 18.44 -9.31
C LEU A 190 4.77 19.67 -8.40
N TRP A 191 5.44 19.57 -7.26
CA TRP A 191 5.55 20.67 -6.30
C TRP A 191 6.39 21.81 -6.88
N ASN A 192 7.49 21.50 -7.57
CA ASN A 192 8.31 22.49 -8.28
C ASN A 192 7.54 23.16 -9.42
N ALA A 193 6.70 22.43 -10.14
CA ALA A 193 5.86 22.95 -11.23
C ALA A 193 4.67 23.81 -10.75
N ALA A 194 4.24 23.68 -9.49
CA ALA A 194 3.16 24.49 -8.92
C ALA A 194 3.57 25.96 -8.77
N ASP A 195 2.58 26.87 -8.78
CA ASP A 195 2.81 28.31 -8.63
C ASP A 195 3.56 28.63 -7.32
N SER A 196 4.58 29.46 -7.44
CA SER A 196 5.37 30.00 -6.33
C SER A 196 4.53 30.70 -5.26
N GLN A 197 3.40 31.33 -5.62
CA GLN A 197 2.53 32.04 -4.67
C GLN A 197 1.57 31.10 -3.94
N GLN A 198 1.35 29.88 -4.46
CA GLN A 198 0.39 28.91 -3.93
C GLN A 198 0.97 27.49 -3.96
N LYS A 199 2.12 27.30 -3.31
CA LYS A 199 2.73 25.97 -3.17
C LYS A 199 1.85 25.05 -2.31
N PRO A 200 1.51 23.83 -2.77
CA PRO A 200 0.73 22.87 -1.99
C PRO A 200 1.54 22.35 -0.81
N LEU A 201 0.86 22.01 0.28
CA LEU A 201 1.48 21.28 1.39
C LEU A 201 1.57 19.79 1.05
N ILE A 202 2.61 19.12 1.54
CA ILE A 202 2.88 17.71 1.26
C ILE A 202 2.63 16.89 2.52
N ILE A 203 1.60 16.07 2.52
CA ILE A 203 1.32 15.08 3.57
C ILE A 203 2.01 13.78 3.19
N LEU A 204 2.93 13.33 4.04
CA LEU A 204 3.58 12.03 3.95
C LEU A 204 2.85 11.06 4.87
N SER A 205 2.16 10.07 4.32
CA SER A 205 1.32 9.14 5.08
C SER A 205 1.87 7.72 5.04
N GLY A 206 2.12 7.16 6.22
CA GLY A 206 2.68 5.83 6.38
C GLY A 206 3.07 5.52 7.83
N GLY A 207 2.35 4.59 8.46
CA GLY A 207 2.45 4.27 9.87
C GLY A 207 3.00 2.88 10.18
N ARG A 208 3.53 2.14 9.19
CA ARG A 208 4.24 0.89 9.49
C ARG A 208 5.62 1.22 10.04
N ARG A 209 6.07 0.37 10.97
CA ARG A 209 7.41 0.44 11.53
C ARG A 209 8.38 -0.16 10.53
N THR A 210 9.53 0.49 10.40
CA THR A 210 10.52 0.14 9.38
C THR A 210 11.50 -0.93 9.85
N THR A 211 11.56 -1.17 11.16
CA THR A 211 12.43 -2.11 11.86
C THR A 211 11.72 -2.71 13.08
N TYR A 212 12.13 -3.92 13.50
CA TYR A 212 11.71 -4.52 14.77
C TYR A 212 12.94 -4.96 15.59
N PRO A 213 13.15 -4.44 16.81
CA PRO A 213 12.32 -3.47 17.55
C PRO A 213 12.27 -2.08 16.86
N PRO A 214 11.23 -1.27 17.11
CA PRO A 214 11.10 0.05 16.49
C PRO A 214 12.30 0.94 16.80
N THR A 215 12.88 1.54 15.76
CA THR A 215 13.90 2.58 15.93
C THR A 215 13.24 3.82 16.53
N LYS A 216 13.78 4.29 17.66
CA LYS A 216 13.37 5.56 18.26
C LYS A 216 14.25 6.69 17.76
N GLY A 217 13.65 7.82 17.40
CA GLY A 217 14.38 8.98 16.92
C GLY A 217 13.53 10.23 16.85
N TYR A 218 13.99 11.20 16.06
CA TYR A 218 13.28 12.42 15.72
C TYR A 218 12.72 12.30 14.29
N PRO A 219 11.63 13.02 13.96
CA PRO A 219 10.99 12.91 12.66
C PRO A 219 11.97 13.21 11.53
N CYS A 220 11.73 12.63 10.37
CA CYS A 220 12.59 12.79 9.18
C CYS A 220 14.06 12.38 9.40
N LEU A 221 14.32 11.51 10.39
CA LEU A 221 15.66 11.07 10.78
C LEU A 221 16.59 12.22 11.15
N ILE A 222 16.06 13.28 11.79
CA ILE A 222 16.85 14.39 12.30
C ILE A 222 17.86 13.87 13.33
N ASP A 223 19.12 14.29 13.19
CA ASP A 223 20.17 13.90 14.14
C ASP A 223 19.86 14.37 15.56
N PRO A 224 20.18 13.56 16.58
CA PRO A 224 19.89 13.89 17.97
C PRO A 224 20.76 15.03 18.50
N GLU A 225 20.44 15.49 19.71
CA GLU A 225 21.29 16.41 20.46
C GLU A 225 22.71 15.82 20.64
N SER A 226 23.73 16.66 20.46
CA SER A 226 25.15 16.27 20.62
C SER A 226 25.97 17.48 21.09
N GLU A 227 27.26 17.30 21.37
CA GLU A 227 28.15 18.42 21.75
C GLU A 227 28.14 19.56 20.73
N ASN A 228 27.89 19.25 19.45
CA ASN A 228 27.87 20.21 18.36
C ASN A 228 26.46 20.61 17.90
N ARG A 229 25.39 20.07 18.51
CA ARG A 229 24.00 20.33 18.12
C ARG A 229 23.11 20.56 19.33
N SER A 230 22.64 21.79 19.49
CA SER A 230 21.84 22.19 20.66
C SER A 230 20.41 21.67 20.61
N LYS A 231 19.76 21.55 21.77
CA LYS A 231 18.34 21.15 21.88
C LYS A 231 17.41 22.09 21.10
N GLU A 232 17.70 23.39 21.08
CA GLU A 232 16.90 24.37 20.35
C GLU A 232 17.08 24.23 18.83
N GLU A 233 18.26 23.83 18.36
CA GLU A 233 18.48 23.48 16.95
C GLU A 233 17.71 22.23 16.53
N VAL A 234 17.64 21.21 17.39
CA VAL A 234 16.81 20.03 17.15
C VAL A 234 15.33 20.43 17.14
N ARG A 235 14.87 21.25 18.09
CA ARG A 235 13.50 21.77 18.13
C ARG A 235 13.13 22.53 16.85
N THR A 236 14.00 23.45 16.41
CA THR A 236 13.79 24.26 15.20
C THR A 236 13.80 23.41 13.93
N ALA A 237 14.54 22.29 13.92
CA ALA A 237 14.51 21.33 12.83
C ALA A 237 13.22 20.49 12.81
N ILE A 238 12.60 20.23 13.97
CA ILE A 238 11.34 19.50 14.08
C ILE A 238 10.14 20.40 13.73
N ALA A 239 10.10 21.62 14.26
CA ALA A 239 8.98 22.54 14.09
C ALA A 239 9.48 23.92 13.65
N GLY A 240 9.10 24.34 12.44
CA GLY A 240 9.32 25.71 11.99
C GLY A 240 8.43 26.69 12.77
N GLN A 241 8.98 27.81 13.22
CA GLN A 241 8.19 28.83 13.93
C GLN A 241 7.36 29.64 12.93
N THR A 242 6.04 29.67 13.14
CA THR A 242 5.12 30.47 12.31
C THR A 242 5.44 31.96 12.45
N GLY A 243 5.74 32.63 11.34
CA GLY A 243 6.07 34.06 11.30
C GLY A 243 7.55 34.41 11.27
N ILE A 244 8.45 33.42 11.35
CA ILE A 244 9.90 33.60 11.12
C ILE A 244 10.28 32.91 9.81
N ALA A 245 10.57 33.70 8.78
CA ALA A 245 11.13 33.18 7.53
C ALA A 245 12.44 32.43 7.82
N ASN A 246 12.64 31.29 7.15
CA ASN A 246 13.87 30.47 7.20
C ASN A 246 14.13 29.65 8.47
N THR A 247 13.12 29.37 9.31
CA THR A 247 13.25 28.30 10.33
C THR A 247 12.94 26.95 9.66
N GLY A 248 13.97 26.32 9.08
CA GLY A 248 13.88 25.14 8.18
C GLY A 248 13.35 23.82 8.75
N GLY A 249 12.36 23.86 9.65
CA GLY A 249 11.67 22.71 10.23
C GLY A 249 10.41 22.29 9.48
N LEU A 250 9.72 21.26 9.99
CA LEU A 250 8.48 20.73 9.39
C LEU A 250 7.30 21.69 9.54
N ARG A 251 6.29 21.54 8.67
CA ARG A 251 5.02 22.26 8.81
C ARG A 251 4.24 21.78 10.03
N TYR A 252 4.12 20.45 10.16
CA TYR A 252 3.34 19.84 11.23
C TYR A 252 3.67 18.36 11.42
N ASP A 253 3.78 17.93 12.67
CA ASP A 253 3.77 16.53 13.09
C ASP A 253 2.82 16.40 14.30
N PRO A 254 1.75 15.58 14.21
CA PRO A 254 0.79 15.44 15.31
C PRO A 254 1.42 14.89 16.59
N ARG A 255 2.55 14.16 16.52
CA ARG A 255 3.27 13.65 17.69
C ARG A 255 3.96 14.77 18.49
N TYR A 256 4.14 15.94 17.87
CA TYR A 256 4.77 17.13 18.44
C TYR A 256 3.80 18.33 18.46
N GLU A 257 2.49 18.11 18.50
CA GLU A 257 1.45 19.16 18.41
C GLU A 257 1.67 20.36 19.36
N ALA A 258 2.13 20.09 20.58
CA ALA A 258 2.41 21.13 21.58
C ALA A 258 3.49 22.13 21.13
N TYR A 259 4.42 21.72 20.26
CA TYR A 259 5.50 22.56 19.76
C TYR A 259 5.07 23.47 18.60
N PHE A 260 3.93 23.18 17.96
CA PHE A 260 3.37 24.00 16.86
C PHE A 260 2.30 24.99 17.32
N THR A 261 1.59 24.67 18.42
CA THR A 261 0.37 25.39 18.85
C THR A 261 0.58 26.35 20.01
N LYS A 262 1.67 26.20 20.77
CA LYS A 262 1.98 27.06 21.92
C LYS A 262 3.23 27.91 21.64
N PRO A 263 3.27 29.18 22.08
CA PRO A 263 4.50 29.98 22.08
C PRO A 263 5.61 29.21 22.78
N ALA A 264 6.86 29.37 22.35
CA ALA A 264 7.99 28.68 22.94
C ALA A 264 8.16 29.06 24.42
N GLU A 265 7.50 28.32 25.32
CA GLU A 265 7.93 28.26 26.70
C GLU A 265 9.32 27.61 26.69
N THR A 266 10.24 28.20 27.45
CA THR A 266 11.57 27.67 27.74
C THR A 266 11.43 26.39 28.55
N SER A 267 10.93 25.33 27.91
CA SER A 267 10.81 24.02 28.53
C SER A 267 12.19 23.40 28.63
N THR A 268 12.59 23.11 29.86
CA THR A 268 13.79 22.35 30.19
C THR A 268 13.65 20.86 29.88
N GLU A 269 12.44 20.35 29.63
CA GLU A 269 12.17 18.93 29.39
C GLU A 269 12.74 18.41 28.08
N ALA A 270 13.44 17.27 28.11
CA ALA A 270 14.03 16.65 26.93
C ALA A 270 13.00 16.43 25.82
N LEU A 271 13.39 16.63 24.56
CA LEU A 271 12.51 16.36 23.43
C LEU A 271 12.17 14.86 23.40
N PRO A 272 10.87 14.49 23.38
CA PRO A 272 10.51 13.08 23.39
C PRO A 272 10.95 12.43 22.07
N LYS A 273 11.64 11.29 22.17
CA LYS A 273 11.92 10.44 21.00
C LYS A 273 10.67 9.62 20.66
N ILE A 274 10.37 9.54 19.38
CA ILE A 274 9.19 8.85 18.83
C ILE A 274 9.59 7.56 18.13
N ASP A 275 8.62 6.65 17.97
CA ASP A 275 8.79 5.50 17.07
C ASP A 275 8.77 5.99 15.62
N LEU A 276 9.82 5.64 14.88
CA LEU A 276 9.96 6.02 13.47
C LEU A 276 9.12 5.12 12.56
N THR A 277 8.51 5.74 11.56
CA THR A 277 7.56 5.13 10.63
C THR A 277 7.99 5.30 9.18
N GLU A 278 7.27 4.67 8.25
CA GLU A 278 7.46 4.86 6.81
C GLU A 278 7.36 6.34 6.40
N ALA A 279 6.46 7.12 7.02
CA ALA A 279 6.35 8.56 6.76
C ALA A 279 7.64 9.32 7.12
N ASP A 280 8.34 8.92 8.19
CA ASP A 280 9.61 9.50 8.59
C ASP A 280 10.74 9.17 7.60
N GLN A 281 10.74 7.95 7.06
CA GLN A 281 11.68 7.56 5.99
C GLN A 281 11.41 8.32 4.70
N MET A 282 10.14 8.44 4.30
CA MET A 282 9.76 9.24 3.14
C MET A 282 10.18 10.69 3.32
N CYS A 283 10.06 11.24 4.53
CA CYS A 283 10.50 12.60 4.80
C CYS A 283 12.02 12.74 4.69
N ALA A 284 12.79 11.81 5.23
CA ALA A 284 14.24 11.79 5.07
C ALA A 284 14.65 11.70 3.59
N ALA A 285 14.01 10.82 2.82
CA ALA A 285 14.24 10.68 1.39
C ALA A 285 13.78 11.91 0.58
N LEU A 286 12.68 12.56 0.98
CA LEU A 286 12.22 13.79 0.37
C LEU A 286 13.24 14.90 0.60
N THR A 287 13.70 15.09 1.85
CA THR A 287 14.57 16.20 2.23
C THR A 287 16.04 16.04 1.84
N SER A 288 16.46 14.85 1.41
CA SER A 288 17.81 14.58 0.91
C SER A 288 17.98 14.88 -0.58
N LEU A 289 16.90 15.15 -1.31
CA LEU A 289 16.98 15.53 -2.72
C LEU A 289 17.66 16.90 -2.90
N PRO A 290 18.45 17.11 -3.97
CA PRO A 290 19.07 18.41 -4.24
C PRO A 290 18.02 19.47 -4.62
N ASN A 291 18.30 20.74 -4.34
CA ASN A 291 17.51 21.93 -4.75
C ASN A 291 16.12 22.12 -4.11
N ILE A 292 15.93 21.63 -2.89
CA ILE A 292 14.63 21.71 -2.17
C ILE A 292 14.78 22.12 -0.70
N ALA A 293 15.75 23.00 -0.39
CA ALA A 293 16.07 23.40 0.98
C ALA A 293 14.86 23.96 1.78
N GLU A 294 13.88 24.54 1.07
CA GLU A 294 12.68 25.11 1.65
C GLU A 294 11.48 24.16 1.71
N ILE A 295 11.57 22.94 1.17
CA ILE A 295 10.40 22.04 1.09
C ILE A 295 9.92 21.60 2.49
N LYS A 296 10.82 21.58 3.48
CA LYS A 296 10.52 21.12 4.85
C LYS A 296 9.34 21.85 5.48
N GLN A 297 9.24 23.16 5.27
CA GLN A 297 8.14 23.98 5.82
C GLN A 297 6.77 23.67 5.18
N PHE A 298 6.73 22.86 4.13
CA PHE A 298 5.51 22.37 3.48
C PHE A 298 5.19 20.92 3.85
N ILE A 299 6.08 20.22 4.55
CA ILE A 299 5.91 18.79 4.91
C ILE A 299 5.08 18.64 6.17
N ILE A 300 4.06 17.80 6.07
CA ILE A 300 3.22 17.32 7.16
C ILE A 300 3.41 15.81 7.29
N ILE A 301 3.60 15.30 8.51
CA ILE A 301 3.72 13.86 8.77
C ILE A 301 2.40 13.28 9.24
N GLU A 302 1.96 12.19 8.61
CA GLU A 302 0.84 11.35 9.05
C GLU A 302 1.42 9.94 9.39
N PRO A 303 1.69 9.65 10.68
CA PRO A 303 2.45 8.47 11.09
C PRO A 303 1.57 7.27 11.49
N SER A 304 0.26 7.33 11.28
CA SER A 304 -0.70 6.35 11.81
C SER A 304 -1.33 5.47 10.72
N GLY A 305 -1.43 5.94 9.47
CA GLY A 305 -2.01 5.22 8.34
C GLY A 305 -1.22 3.96 7.95
N ARG A 306 -1.77 2.77 8.16
CA ARG A 306 -1.10 1.47 7.87
C ARG A 306 -1.57 0.76 6.59
N SER A 307 -2.68 1.25 6.05
CA SER A 307 -3.41 0.78 4.87
C SER A 307 -3.92 2.00 4.11
N ILE A 308 -4.29 1.88 2.84
CA ILE A 308 -4.92 2.97 2.07
C ILE A 308 -6.14 3.53 2.82
N ARG A 309 -6.97 2.62 3.35
CA ARG A 309 -8.19 3.00 4.06
C ARG A 309 -7.89 3.71 5.37
N SER A 310 -7.00 3.20 6.22
CA SER A 310 -6.64 3.89 7.47
C SER A 310 -5.99 5.24 7.17
N SER A 311 -5.09 5.30 6.19
CA SER A 311 -4.42 6.54 5.76
C SER A 311 -5.42 7.64 5.42
N GLY A 312 -6.44 7.37 4.59
CA GLY A 312 -7.45 8.39 4.29
C GLY A 312 -8.28 8.82 5.53
N ASP A 313 -8.50 7.91 6.48
CA ASP A 313 -9.21 8.20 7.74
C ASP A 313 -8.38 9.11 8.66
N GLU A 314 -7.09 8.81 8.77
CA GLU A 314 -6.12 9.58 9.56
C GLU A 314 -5.85 10.93 8.92
N ILE A 315 -5.72 11.01 7.59
CA ILE A 315 -5.59 12.27 6.85
C ILE A 315 -6.81 13.17 7.08
N SER A 316 -8.03 12.63 7.01
CA SER A 316 -9.25 13.39 7.29
C SER A 316 -9.25 13.97 8.70
N ARG A 317 -8.81 13.18 9.70
CA ARG A 317 -8.67 13.65 11.10
C ARG A 317 -7.55 14.66 11.26
N LEU A 318 -6.43 14.45 10.59
CA LEU A 318 -5.26 15.32 10.61
C LEU A 318 -5.60 16.72 10.06
N ILE A 319 -6.29 16.78 8.93
CA ILE A 319 -6.76 18.03 8.32
C ILE A 319 -7.63 18.80 9.32
N LYS A 320 -8.62 18.16 9.94
CA LYS A 320 -9.49 18.80 10.94
C LYS A 320 -8.72 19.30 12.17
N SER A 321 -7.72 18.53 12.63
CA SER A 321 -6.86 18.95 13.73
C SER A 321 -6.07 20.21 13.38
N MET A 322 -5.47 20.25 12.19
CA MET A 322 -4.72 21.40 11.71
C MET A 322 -5.59 22.64 11.49
N GLU A 323 -6.82 22.48 11.03
CA GLU A 323 -7.82 23.56 10.92
C GLU A 323 -8.14 24.16 12.29
N LYS A 324 -8.48 23.30 13.27
CA LYS A 324 -8.75 23.71 14.65
C LYS A 324 -7.57 24.47 15.26
N ASN A 325 -6.36 24.05 14.93
CA ASN A 325 -5.12 24.65 15.41
C ASN A 325 -4.63 25.85 14.58
N ARG A 326 -5.41 26.31 13.60
CA ARG A 326 -5.09 27.44 12.70
C ARG A 326 -3.79 27.26 11.91
N LEU A 327 -3.33 26.01 11.74
CA LEU A 327 -2.18 25.65 10.90
C LEU A 327 -2.57 25.51 9.43
N LEU A 328 -3.86 25.34 9.18
CA LEU A 328 -4.51 25.33 7.89
C LEU A 328 -5.73 26.27 7.91
N ARG A 329 -6.04 26.90 6.77
CA ARG A 329 -7.28 27.67 6.63
C ARG A 329 -8.47 26.74 6.81
N GLU A 330 -9.39 27.08 7.71
CA GLU A 330 -10.63 26.33 7.92
C GLU A 330 -11.44 26.24 6.63
N ASP A 331 -11.88 25.03 6.30
CA ASP A 331 -12.72 24.76 5.15
C ASP A 331 -14.02 24.06 5.61
N PRO A 332 -15.08 24.83 5.86
CA PRO A 332 -16.34 24.28 6.37
C PRO A 332 -17.08 23.42 5.36
N ARG A 333 -16.68 23.44 4.07
CA ARG A 333 -17.32 22.71 2.98
C ARG A 333 -16.53 21.49 2.52
N ASN A 334 -15.34 21.26 3.09
CA ASN A 334 -14.40 20.23 2.65
C ASN A 334 -14.10 20.36 1.14
N SER A 335 -13.95 21.60 0.66
CA SER A 335 -13.56 21.94 -0.70
C SER A 335 -12.09 21.68 -1.02
N ARG A 336 -11.25 21.38 -0.02
CA ARG A 336 -9.82 21.07 -0.18
C ARG A 336 -9.54 20.16 -1.36
N ARG A 337 -8.70 20.62 -2.27
CA ARG A 337 -8.30 19.89 -3.46
C ARG A 337 -7.08 19.08 -3.10
N ILE A 338 -7.28 17.78 -2.87
CA ILE A 338 -6.20 16.86 -2.51
C ILE A 338 -5.71 16.19 -3.79
N LEU A 339 -4.40 16.09 -3.99
CA LEU A 339 -3.79 15.22 -5.00
C LEU A 339 -3.14 14.03 -4.29
N ALA A 340 -3.72 12.85 -4.41
CA ALA A 340 -3.08 11.62 -3.91
C ALA A 340 -2.07 11.11 -4.94
N ILE A 341 -0.88 10.76 -4.46
CA ILE A 341 0.27 10.24 -5.19
C ILE A 341 0.52 8.80 -4.71
N THR A 342 0.26 7.83 -5.58
CA THR A 342 0.40 6.39 -5.27
C THR A 342 1.00 5.61 -6.45
N SER A 343 1.20 4.30 -6.27
CA SER A 343 1.62 3.36 -7.32
C SER A 343 0.52 3.16 -8.36
N PRO A 344 0.85 2.98 -9.66
CA PRO A 344 -0.12 2.61 -10.68
C PRO A 344 -0.94 1.36 -10.35
N ILE A 345 -0.33 0.38 -9.69
CA ILE A 345 -0.97 -0.87 -9.26
C ILE A 345 -2.06 -0.60 -8.21
N GLU A 346 -1.80 0.30 -7.27
CA GLU A 346 -2.65 0.58 -6.10
C GLU A 346 -3.68 1.69 -6.37
N ALA A 347 -3.51 2.45 -7.47
CA ALA A 347 -4.27 3.64 -7.80
C ALA A 347 -5.80 3.45 -7.76
N THR A 348 -6.29 2.32 -8.26
CA THR A 348 -7.73 2.01 -8.24
C THR A 348 -8.25 1.89 -6.82
N ARG A 349 -7.55 1.15 -5.95
CA ARG A 349 -7.93 0.97 -4.55
C ARG A 349 -7.84 2.28 -3.80
N THR A 350 -6.79 3.09 -4.04
CA THR A 350 -6.64 4.44 -3.47
C THR A 350 -7.81 5.34 -3.85
N TYR A 351 -8.14 5.40 -5.14
CA TYR A 351 -9.24 6.24 -5.65
C TYR A 351 -10.56 5.94 -4.94
N LEU A 352 -10.96 4.68 -5.00
CA LEU A 352 -12.28 4.25 -4.57
C LEU A 352 -12.40 4.30 -3.04
N SER A 353 -11.29 4.11 -2.31
CA SER A 353 -11.25 4.26 -0.86
C SER A 353 -11.38 5.72 -0.44
N PHE A 354 -10.61 6.63 -1.05
CA PHE A 354 -10.62 8.06 -0.71
C PHE A 354 -11.97 8.70 -1.07
N ARG A 355 -12.57 8.28 -2.19
CA ARG A 355 -13.94 8.65 -2.56
C ARG A 355 -14.97 8.19 -1.53
N ASN A 356 -14.78 6.99 -0.95
CA ASN A 356 -15.68 6.47 0.07
C ASN A 356 -15.58 7.24 1.40
N GLN A 357 -14.46 7.92 1.64
CA GLN A 357 -14.21 8.73 2.84
C GLN A 357 -14.62 10.20 2.67
N ASP A 358 -15.30 10.52 1.56
CA ASP A 358 -15.69 11.87 1.18
C ASP A 358 -14.49 12.85 1.13
N LEU A 359 -13.28 12.34 0.88
CA LEU A 359 -12.11 13.19 0.63
C LEU A 359 -12.20 13.71 -0.81
N ASN A 360 -12.07 15.02 -0.98
CA ASN A 360 -12.10 15.69 -2.29
C ASN A 360 -10.75 15.50 -3.04
N THR A 361 -10.38 14.24 -3.27
CA THR A 361 -9.09 13.79 -3.81
C THR A 361 -9.10 13.55 -5.32
N SER A 362 -8.21 14.22 -6.04
CA SER A 362 -7.69 13.84 -7.35
C SER A 362 -6.59 12.81 -7.21
N LEU A 363 -6.31 12.08 -8.30
CA LEU A 363 -5.20 11.15 -8.33
C LEU A 363 -4.16 11.52 -9.36
N THR A 364 -2.92 11.33 -8.96
CA THR A 364 -1.80 11.12 -9.86
C THR A 364 -1.08 9.84 -9.44
N THR A 365 -0.51 9.15 -10.41
CA THR A 365 0.29 7.96 -10.17
C THR A 365 1.74 8.31 -10.38
N ALA A 366 2.58 8.00 -9.41
CA ALA A 366 4.02 8.20 -9.58
C ALA A 366 4.67 7.00 -10.24
N THR A 367 5.60 7.30 -11.13
CA THR A 367 6.16 6.31 -12.05
C THR A 367 7.29 5.51 -11.41
N TYR A 368 7.06 4.24 -11.08
CA TYR A 368 8.16 3.31 -10.79
C TYR A 368 8.96 3.02 -12.07
N PRO A 369 10.30 2.99 -12.04
CA PRO A 369 11.11 2.58 -13.19
C PRO A 369 10.79 1.17 -13.73
N SER A 370 10.16 0.31 -12.92
CA SER A 370 9.79 -1.07 -13.28
C SER A 370 8.31 -1.28 -13.59
N ASP A 371 7.43 -0.39 -13.13
CA ASP A 371 5.95 -0.56 -13.09
C ASP A 371 5.20 0.65 -13.68
N SER A 372 5.90 1.47 -14.47
CA SER A 372 5.28 2.60 -15.14
C SER A 372 5.74 2.68 -16.58
N ARG A 373 4.73 2.66 -17.43
CA ARG A 373 4.86 2.93 -18.86
C ARG A 373 4.28 4.31 -19.09
N THR A 374 5.07 5.19 -19.67
CA THR A 374 4.61 6.50 -20.16
C THR A 374 3.54 6.38 -21.23
N ASP A 375 3.51 5.26 -21.96
CA ASP A 375 2.48 4.92 -22.93
C ASP A 375 2.16 3.43 -22.86
N LEU A 376 1.06 3.10 -22.17
CA LEU A 376 0.56 1.73 -22.05
C LEU A 376 0.26 1.10 -23.42
N SER A 377 -0.18 1.89 -24.40
CA SER A 377 -0.62 1.36 -25.71
C SER A 377 0.54 0.85 -26.57
N THR A 378 1.75 1.35 -26.33
CA THR A 378 2.97 0.95 -27.05
C THR A 378 3.85 0.01 -26.25
N GLN A 379 3.83 0.12 -24.91
CA GLN A 379 4.74 -0.62 -24.04
C GLN A 379 4.14 -1.89 -23.43
N CYS A 380 2.81 -2.05 -23.46
CA CYS A 380 2.14 -3.26 -22.99
C CYS A 380 1.90 -4.28 -24.11
N PRO A 381 1.94 -5.59 -23.79
CA PRO A 381 1.52 -6.62 -24.74
C PRO A 381 0.00 -6.57 -25.02
N TRP A 382 -0.41 -7.21 -26.12
CA TRP A 382 -1.84 -7.44 -26.42
C TRP A 382 -2.53 -8.18 -25.26
N PRO A 383 -3.79 -7.86 -24.90
CA PRO A 383 -4.75 -7.00 -25.60
C PRO A 383 -4.67 -5.51 -25.27
N ILE A 384 -3.73 -5.09 -24.43
CA ILE A 384 -3.61 -3.69 -23.99
C ILE A 384 -2.91 -2.87 -25.07
N GLY A 385 -1.84 -3.42 -25.64
CA GLY A 385 -1.18 -2.84 -26.80
C GLY A 385 -1.87 -3.19 -28.12
N THR A 386 -1.64 -2.36 -29.14
CA THR A 386 -2.20 -2.56 -30.49
C THR A 386 -1.51 -3.68 -31.28
N ARG A 387 -0.32 -4.12 -30.84
CA ARG A 387 0.48 -5.15 -31.51
C ARG A 387 0.96 -6.21 -30.52
N PHE A 388 0.94 -7.46 -30.95
CA PHE A 388 1.61 -8.56 -30.25
C PHE A 388 3.08 -8.57 -30.66
N ASP A 389 3.93 -7.87 -29.91
CA ASP A 389 5.38 -7.85 -30.16
C ASP A 389 6.09 -8.88 -29.27
N LEU A 390 6.60 -9.95 -29.89
CA LEU A 390 7.30 -11.03 -29.20
C LEU A 390 8.73 -10.60 -28.86
N LYS A 391 8.95 -10.16 -27.62
CA LYS A 391 10.29 -9.83 -27.13
C LYS A 391 10.99 -11.10 -26.61
N PRO A 392 12.26 -11.37 -26.96
CA PRO A 392 12.99 -12.54 -26.45
C PRO A 392 12.98 -12.69 -24.92
N LYS A 393 13.00 -11.54 -24.21
CA LYS A 393 12.92 -11.49 -22.75
C LYS A 393 11.62 -12.09 -22.18
N TYR A 394 10.55 -12.18 -22.95
CA TYR A 394 9.25 -12.71 -22.52
C TYR A 394 9.27 -14.22 -22.28
N PHE A 395 10.21 -14.94 -22.89
CA PHE A 395 10.37 -16.39 -22.69
C PHE A 395 11.23 -16.74 -21.47
N LEU A 396 11.83 -15.74 -20.82
CA LEU A 396 12.68 -15.96 -19.65
C LEU A 396 11.83 -16.09 -18.37
N PHE A 397 12.31 -16.94 -17.47
CA PHE A 397 11.76 -17.11 -16.12
C PHE A 397 12.75 -16.52 -15.13
N ASN A 398 12.28 -15.66 -14.21
CA ASN A 398 13.16 -15.08 -13.20
C ASN A 398 12.42 -14.76 -11.89
N ALA A 399 13.20 -14.47 -10.84
CA ALA A 399 12.69 -14.17 -9.51
C ALA A 399 12.00 -12.80 -9.44
N GLU A 400 12.43 -11.83 -10.25
CA GLU A 400 11.84 -10.48 -10.28
C GLU A 400 10.39 -10.54 -10.77
N SER A 401 10.13 -11.30 -11.83
CA SER A 401 8.80 -11.55 -12.38
C SER A 401 7.90 -12.27 -11.40
N PHE A 402 8.45 -13.19 -10.60
CA PHE A 402 7.69 -13.79 -9.50
C PHE A 402 7.28 -12.76 -8.45
N VAL A 403 8.19 -11.88 -8.03
CA VAL A 403 7.88 -10.81 -7.05
C VAL A 403 6.83 -9.84 -7.61
N ARG A 404 6.93 -9.47 -8.89
CA ARG A 404 5.93 -8.64 -9.58
C ARG A 404 4.56 -9.33 -9.64
N SER A 405 4.54 -10.61 -10.03
CA SER A 405 3.31 -11.42 -10.06
C SER A 405 2.67 -11.54 -8.68
N GLU A 406 3.47 -11.73 -7.62
CA GLU A 406 2.98 -11.78 -6.24
C GLU A 406 2.40 -10.43 -5.79
N ARG A 407 3.03 -9.31 -6.17
CA ARG A 407 2.52 -7.96 -5.90
C ARG A 407 1.17 -7.74 -6.58
N VAL A 408 1.07 -8.07 -7.86
CA VAL A 408 -0.18 -7.94 -8.64
C VAL A 408 -1.29 -8.82 -8.06
N TRP A 409 -0.98 -10.08 -7.74
CA TRP A 409 -1.94 -11.00 -7.13
C TRP A 409 -2.41 -10.51 -5.76
N THR A 410 -1.50 -9.95 -4.97
CA THR A 410 -1.82 -9.35 -3.67
C THR A 410 -2.76 -8.17 -3.84
N GLU A 411 -2.55 -7.29 -4.82
CA GLU A 411 -3.47 -6.17 -5.08
C GLU A 411 -4.87 -6.66 -5.51
N VAL A 412 -4.96 -7.67 -6.37
CA VAL A 412 -6.26 -8.27 -6.75
C VAL A 412 -6.98 -8.80 -5.51
N LYS A 413 -6.26 -9.51 -4.64
CA LYS A 413 -6.80 -10.01 -3.36
C LYS A 413 -7.28 -8.86 -2.47
N GLU A 414 -6.50 -7.79 -2.34
CA GLU A 414 -6.87 -6.61 -1.55
C GLU A 414 -8.12 -5.91 -2.12
N LEU A 415 -8.22 -5.74 -3.44
CA LEU A 415 -9.40 -5.19 -4.10
C LEU A 415 -10.66 -6.02 -3.81
N ILE A 416 -10.55 -7.35 -3.85
CA ILE A 416 -11.66 -8.25 -3.47
C ILE A 416 -12.05 -8.02 -2.02
N PHE A 417 -11.09 -8.01 -1.09
CA PHE A 417 -11.37 -7.80 0.33
C PHE A 417 -11.99 -6.42 0.61
N TYR A 418 -11.47 -5.37 0.00
CA TYR A 418 -12.01 -4.02 0.15
C TYR A 418 -13.43 -3.91 -0.43
N THR A 419 -13.69 -4.59 -1.55
CA THR A 419 -15.03 -4.64 -2.16
C THR A 419 -16.01 -5.38 -1.25
N LEU A 420 -15.65 -6.56 -0.76
CA LEU A 420 -16.49 -7.37 0.13
C LEU A 420 -16.80 -6.66 1.46
N ARG A 421 -15.92 -5.76 1.91
CA ARG A 421 -16.13 -4.92 3.10
C ARG A 421 -16.83 -3.59 2.81
N PHE A 422 -17.28 -3.35 1.58
CA PHE A 422 -17.90 -2.10 1.14
C PHE A 422 -17.00 -0.86 1.41
N TRP A 423 -15.69 -1.05 1.37
CA TRP A 423 -14.71 0.04 1.56
C TRP A 423 -14.43 0.79 0.26
N LEU A 424 -14.71 0.17 -0.88
CA LEU A 424 -14.65 0.82 -2.18
C LEU A 424 -16.01 1.36 -2.56
N ARG A 425 -16.06 2.61 -3.02
CA ARG A 425 -17.27 3.20 -3.58
C ARG A 425 -17.13 3.32 -5.11
N PRO A 426 -17.58 2.31 -5.89
CA PRO A 426 -17.54 2.40 -7.35
C PRO A 426 -18.40 3.56 -7.86
N PRO A 427 -18.06 4.16 -9.01
CA PRO A 427 -18.94 5.12 -9.66
C PRO A 427 -20.29 4.45 -9.95
N LEU A 428 -21.37 4.99 -9.37
CA LEU A 428 -22.72 4.41 -9.47
C LEU A 428 -23.39 4.66 -10.84
N THR A 429 -22.80 5.50 -11.68
CA THR A 429 -23.34 5.89 -12.99
C THR A 429 -22.19 6.10 -13.98
N ASP A 430 -22.42 5.83 -15.27
CA ASP A 430 -21.51 6.32 -16.31
C ASP A 430 -21.60 7.86 -16.32
N GLU A 431 -20.55 8.51 -15.81
CA GLU A 431 -20.54 9.96 -15.63
C GLU A 431 -20.14 10.68 -16.94
N ARG A 432 -19.69 9.96 -17.98
CA ARG A 432 -19.31 10.51 -19.32
C ARG A 432 -20.33 11.46 -19.95
N PRO A 433 -21.66 11.23 -19.88
CA PRO A 433 -22.66 12.12 -20.51
C PRO A 433 -22.76 13.49 -19.84
N TYR A 434 -22.25 13.64 -18.61
CA TYR A 434 -22.30 14.88 -17.84
C TYR A 434 -21.02 15.73 -17.99
N PHE A 435 -20.09 15.31 -18.85
CA PHE A 435 -18.88 16.07 -19.17
C PHE A 435 -18.95 16.69 -20.57
N PRO A 436 -18.40 17.89 -20.74
CA PRO A 436 -18.27 18.48 -22.07
C PRO A 436 -17.37 17.59 -22.92
N LYS A 437 -17.83 17.29 -24.14
CA LYS A 437 -16.96 16.75 -25.19
C LYS A 437 -15.74 17.68 -25.29
N SER A 438 -14.54 17.10 -25.37
CA SER A 438 -13.33 17.86 -25.63
C SER A 438 -13.59 18.84 -26.77
N ALA A 439 -13.26 20.12 -26.55
CA ALA A 439 -13.36 21.11 -27.61
C ALA A 439 -12.56 20.58 -28.82
N PRO A 440 -13.12 20.62 -30.04
CA PRO A 440 -12.39 20.20 -31.22
C PRO A 440 -11.06 21.00 -31.26
N PRO A 441 -9.96 20.36 -31.70
CA PRO A 441 -8.68 21.04 -31.78
C PRO A 441 -8.86 22.33 -32.59
N VAL A 442 -8.38 23.44 -32.03
CA VAL A 442 -8.33 24.72 -32.74
C VAL A 442 -7.39 24.52 -33.91
N THR A 443 -7.96 24.40 -35.10
CA THR A 443 -7.25 24.31 -36.39
C THR A 443 -6.66 25.64 -36.79
#